data_AF-A0AAD4Z595-F1
#
_entry.id   AF-A0AAD4Z595-F1
#
_cell.length_a   1.000
_cell.length_b   1.000
_cell.length_c   1.000
_cell.angle_alpha   90.00
_cell.angle_beta   90.00
_cell.angle_gamma   90.00
#
_symmetry.space_group_name_H-M   'P 1'
#
loop_
_entity.id
_entity.type
_entity.pdbx_description
1 polymer ?
#
loop_
_entity_poly.entity_id
_entity_poly.type
_entity_poly.pdbx_seq_one_letter_code
_entity_poly.pdbx_strand_id
1 'polypeptide(L)'
;MLKLAKLLRHRGFHITFVNTEFNHMRFLKSLGPYSLDGLPDFRFETIPEGLPESDENATQEVTLLCESFRSFLLLAPFRELVKLNEWGSGVEIHNNVKRDEVEIIVRELMEGEKGKKLKKKTKERKKLAENATDPHGSSSINLDNIAHQVLLRKN
;
A
#
# COMPACT_ATOMS: atom_id res chain seq x y z
N MET A 1 7.64 -1.79 -11.47
CA MET A 1 7.92 -1.81 -10.01
C MET A 1 9.06 -2.74 -9.61
N LEU A 2 9.05 -4.03 -9.98
CA LEU A 2 10.08 -4.99 -9.52
C LEU A 2 11.53 -4.58 -9.87
N LYS A 3 11.79 -4.09 -11.09
CA LYS A 3 13.12 -3.61 -11.50
C LYS A 3 13.62 -2.46 -10.61
N LEU A 4 12.76 -1.47 -10.33
CA LEU A 4 13.09 -0.34 -9.45
C LEU A 4 13.44 -0.83 -8.05
N ALA A 5 12.65 -1.74 -7.51
CA ALA A 5 12.91 -2.29 -6.18
C ALA A 5 14.24 -3.06 -6.11
N LYS A 6 14.57 -3.88 -7.12
CA LYS A 6 15.89 -4.53 -7.19
C LYS A 6 17.04 -3.52 -7.17
N LEU A 7 16.88 -2.36 -7.82
CA LEU A 7 17.89 -1.29 -7.82
C LEU A 7 17.99 -0.60 -6.46
N LEU A 8 16.87 -0.30 -5.82
CA LEU A 8 16.84 0.28 -4.48
C LEU A 8 17.49 -0.66 -3.45
N ARG A 9 17.23 -1.96 -3.53
CA ARG A 9 17.89 -2.97 -2.70
C ARG A 9 19.42 -2.93 -2.82
N HIS A 10 19.94 -2.82 -4.05
CA HIS A 10 21.38 -2.68 -4.29
C HIS A 10 21.98 -1.40 -3.66
N ARG A 11 21.14 -0.45 -3.22
CA ARG A 11 21.53 0.75 -2.47
C ARG A 11 21.32 0.64 -0.95
N GLY A 12 21.08 -0.56 -0.44
CA GLY A 12 20.95 -0.84 0.99
C GLY A 12 19.53 -0.68 1.54
N PHE A 13 18.54 -0.45 0.67
CA PHE A 13 17.14 -0.43 1.11
C PHE A 13 16.63 -1.84 1.36
N HIS A 14 16.00 -2.05 2.51
CA HIS A 14 15.26 -3.28 2.78
C HIS A 14 13.88 -3.16 2.14
N ILE A 15 13.53 -4.13 1.31
CA ILE A 15 12.28 -4.09 0.56
C ILE A 15 11.49 -5.35 0.84
N THR A 16 10.20 -5.17 1.06
CA THR A 16 9.24 -6.26 1.15
C THR A 16 8.10 -5.99 0.18
N PHE A 17 7.91 -6.87 -0.80
CA PHE A 17 6.74 -6.87 -1.67
C PHE A 17 5.64 -7.67 -1.01
N VAL A 18 4.49 -7.06 -0.77
CA VAL A 18 3.32 -7.77 -0.26
C VAL A 18 2.37 -8.01 -1.43
N ASN A 19 2.12 -9.28 -1.75
CA ASN A 19 1.26 -9.73 -2.82
C ASN A 19 0.02 -10.43 -2.25
N THR A 20 -1.10 -10.42 -2.99
CA THR A 20 -2.17 -11.40 -2.75
C THR A 20 -1.73 -12.80 -3.21
N GLU A 21 -2.37 -13.85 -2.71
CA GLU A 21 -2.11 -15.24 -3.14
C GLU A 21 -2.18 -15.40 -4.67
N PHE A 22 -3.25 -14.90 -5.31
CA PHE A 22 -3.38 -14.91 -6.77
C PHE A 22 -2.18 -14.25 -7.49
N ASN A 23 -1.74 -13.08 -7.02
CA ASN A 23 -0.61 -12.39 -7.63
C ASN A 23 0.71 -13.12 -7.38
N HIS A 24 0.88 -13.72 -6.20
CA HIS A 24 2.05 -14.51 -5.86
C HIS A 24 2.17 -15.74 -6.78
N MET A 25 1.07 -16.50 -6.93
CA MET A 25 1.04 -17.68 -7.83
C MET A 25 1.31 -17.29 -9.28
N ARG A 26 0.67 -16.22 -9.75
CA ARG A 26 0.90 -15.70 -11.11
C ARG A 26 2.36 -15.29 -11.35
N PHE A 27 3.05 -14.78 -10.33
CA PHE A 27 4.49 -14.51 -10.40
C PHE A 27 5.32 -15.78 -10.50
N LEU A 28 5.05 -16.79 -9.66
CA LEU A 28 5.75 -18.08 -9.69
C LEU A 28 5.58 -18.80 -11.03
N LYS A 29 4.37 -18.76 -11.60
CA LYS A 29 4.10 -19.35 -12.92
C LYS A 29 4.88 -18.67 -14.04
N SER A 30 4.96 -17.34 -14.01
CA SER A 30 5.59 -16.56 -15.08
C SER A 30 7.12 -16.49 -14.98
N LEU A 31 7.68 -16.52 -13.77
CA LEU A 31 9.13 -16.34 -13.54
C LEU A 31 9.82 -17.60 -12.98
N GLY A 32 9.07 -18.64 -12.63
CA GLY A 32 9.57 -19.90 -12.09
C GLY A 32 9.33 -20.06 -10.58
N PRO A 33 9.39 -21.30 -10.06
CA PRO A 33 8.98 -21.65 -8.69
C PRO A 33 9.88 -21.06 -7.59
N TYR A 34 11.08 -20.61 -7.94
CA TYR A 34 12.05 -20.00 -7.01
C TYR A 34 12.19 -18.49 -7.24
N SER A 35 11.35 -17.90 -8.10
CA SER A 35 11.49 -16.48 -8.48
C SER A 35 11.18 -15.50 -7.35
N LEU A 36 10.51 -15.99 -6.31
CA LEU A 36 10.15 -15.26 -5.10
C LEU A 36 10.95 -15.71 -3.88
N ASP A 37 11.97 -16.56 -4.06
CA ASP A 37 12.96 -16.88 -3.04
C ASP A 37 13.72 -15.59 -2.72
N GLY A 38 13.24 -14.91 -1.69
CA GLY A 38 13.74 -13.61 -1.29
C GLY A 38 15.17 -13.68 -0.76
N LEU A 39 15.75 -12.50 -0.56
CA LEU A 39 16.98 -12.30 0.19
C LEU A 39 16.62 -11.66 1.55
N PRO A 40 17.51 -11.70 2.55
CA PRO A 40 17.21 -11.13 3.88
C PRO A 40 16.69 -9.68 3.83
N ASP A 41 17.17 -8.91 2.85
CA ASP A 41 16.85 -7.51 2.57
C ASP A 41 15.87 -7.31 1.39
N PHE A 42 15.36 -8.39 0.78
CA PHE A 42 14.46 -8.34 -0.37
C PHE A 42 13.46 -9.50 -0.34
N ARG A 43 12.32 -9.28 0.30
CA ARG A 43 11.34 -10.33 0.59
C ARG A 43 10.07 -10.18 -0.24
N PHE A 44 9.41 -11.32 -0.45
CA PHE A 44 8.04 -11.38 -0.93
C PHE A 44 7.20 -12.00 0.18
N GLU A 45 6.14 -11.30 0.57
CA GLU A 45 5.16 -11.76 1.55
C GLU A 45 3.82 -11.92 0.85
N THR A 46 3.03 -12.87 1.33
CA THR A 46 1.72 -13.17 0.75
C THR A 46 0.64 -12.89 1.77
N ILE A 47 -0.42 -12.21 1.35
CA ILE A 47 -1.64 -12.02 2.12
C ILE A 47 -2.80 -12.79 1.47
N PRO A 48 -3.62 -13.49 2.27
CA PRO A 48 -4.76 -14.23 1.75
C PRO A 48 -5.80 -13.26 1.22
N GLU A 49 -6.29 -13.50 0.00
CA GLU A 49 -7.28 -12.62 -0.62
C GLU A 49 -8.72 -13.01 -0.28
N GLY A 50 -8.93 -14.12 0.41
CA GLY A 50 -10.25 -14.55 0.88
C GLY A 50 -11.22 -14.94 -0.23
N LEU A 51 -10.71 -15.20 -1.44
CA LEU A 51 -11.50 -15.65 -2.59
C LEU A 51 -11.30 -17.14 -2.85
N PRO A 52 -12.26 -17.81 -3.51
CA PRO A 52 -12.06 -19.15 -4.03
C PRO A 52 -10.83 -19.20 -4.95
N GLU A 53 -10.13 -20.33 -4.96
CA GLU A 53 -9.08 -20.57 -5.94
C GLU A 53 -9.65 -20.36 -7.35
N SER A 54 -9.00 -19.50 -8.11
CA SER A 54 -9.31 -19.24 -9.51
C SER A 54 -8.13 -19.67 -10.37
N ASP A 55 -8.38 -19.96 -11.64
CA ASP A 55 -7.29 -20.22 -12.58
C ASP A 55 -6.31 -19.03 -12.56
N GLU A 56 -5.04 -19.32 -12.37
CA GLU A 56 -3.93 -18.36 -12.34
C GLU A 56 -3.84 -17.52 -13.63
N ASN A 57 -4.42 -18.00 -14.74
CA ASN A 57 -4.51 -17.31 -16.03
C ASN A 57 -5.78 -16.47 -16.19
N ALA A 58 -6.75 -16.59 -15.28
CA ALA A 58 -7.98 -15.82 -15.32
C ALA A 58 -7.72 -14.34 -15.04
N THR A 59 -8.64 -13.48 -15.48
CA THR A 59 -8.64 -12.09 -15.02
C THR A 59 -9.22 -12.09 -13.61
N GLN A 60 -8.45 -11.60 -12.63
CA GLN A 60 -8.91 -11.50 -11.24
C GLN A 60 -10.22 -10.71 -11.20
N GLU A 61 -11.25 -11.26 -10.57
CA GLU A 61 -12.55 -10.62 -10.53
C GLU A 61 -12.54 -9.47 -9.52
N VAL A 62 -12.40 -8.25 -10.04
CA VAL A 62 -12.26 -7.02 -9.24
C VAL A 62 -13.43 -6.83 -8.27
N THR A 63 -14.64 -7.24 -8.66
CA THR A 63 -15.84 -7.14 -7.82
C THR A 63 -15.71 -8.01 -6.57
N LEU A 64 -15.35 -9.29 -6.73
CA LEU A 64 -15.15 -10.21 -5.61
C LEU A 64 -13.99 -9.77 -4.71
N LEU A 65 -12.89 -9.29 -5.31
CA LEU A 65 -11.77 -8.76 -4.54
C LEU A 65 -12.21 -7.57 -3.67
N CYS A 66 -12.97 -6.63 -4.23
CA CYS A 66 -13.56 -5.51 -3.47
C CYS A 66 -14.48 -6.01 -2.34
N GLU A 67 -15.27 -7.05 -2.59
CA GLU A 67 -16.12 -7.65 -1.57
C GLU A 67 -15.31 -8.31 -0.45
N SER A 68 -14.21 -9.01 -0.78
CA SER A 68 -13.33 -9.62 0.22
C SER A 68 -12.61 -8.60 1.10
N PHE A 69 -12.19 -7.47 0.52
CA PHE A 69 -11.70 -6.32 1.29
C PHE A 69 -12.74 -5.81 2.29
N ARG A 70 -14.03 -5.92 1.95
CA ARG A 70 -15.15 -5.52 2.80
C ARG A 70 -15.51 -6.61 3.83
N SER A 71 -15.31 -7.89 3.52
CA SER A 71 -15.70 -9.03 4.35
C SER A 71 -14.51 -9.61 5.13
N PHE A 72 -13.98 -8.87 6.12
CA PHE A 72 -13.05 -9.28 7.19
C PHE A 72 -11.71 -9.99 6.85
N LEU A 73 -11.61 -10.82 5.80
CA LEU A 73 -10.47 -11.71 5.51
C LEU A 73 -9.23 -10.92 5.06
N LEU A 74 -9.39 -9.97 4.15
CA LEU A 74 -8.31 -9.04 3.78
C LEU A 74 -8.19 -7.85 4.74
N LEU A 75 -9.25 -7.55 5.49
CA LEU A 75 -9.31 -6.35 6.34
C LEU A 75 -8.26 -6.39 7.45
N ALA A 76 -8.07 -7.54 8.11
CA ALA A 76 -7.09 -7.67 9.18
C ALA A 76 -5.63 -7.45 8.70
N PRO A 77 -5.11 -8.20 7.73
CA PRO A 77 -3.75 -7.98 7.23
C PRO A 77 -3.57 -6.60 6.58
N PHE A 78 -4.59 -6.09 5.88
CA PHE A 78 -4.55 -4.75 5.31
C PHE A 78 -4.50 -3.66 6.39
N ARG A 79 -5.27 -3.79 7.47
CA ARG A 79 -5.26 -2.86 8.59
C ARG A 79 -3.89 -2.83 9.27
N GLU A 80 -3.24 -3.98 9.45
CA GLU A 80 -1.86 -4.02 9.97
C GLU A 80 -0.88 -3.30 9.02
N LEU A 81 -0.98 -3.50 7.70
CA LEU A 81 -0.17 -2.76 6.72
C LEU A 81 -0.39 -1.24 6.76
N VAL A 82 -1.63 -0.80 6.96
CA VAL A 82 -1.97 0.63 7.05
C VAL A 82 -1.51 1.23 8.38
N LYS A 83 -1.61 0.49 9.49
CA LYS A 83 -1.11 0.92 10.81
C LYS A 83 0.38 1.20 10.79
N LEU A 84 1.17 0.37 10.10
CA LEU A 84 2.61 0.59 9.92
C LEU A 84 2.94 1.92 9.23
N ASN A 85 1.99 2.51 8.50
CA ASN A 85 2.19 3.72 7.71
C ASN A 85 1.58 5.00 8.32
N GLU A 86 1.14 4.96 9.60
CA GLU A 86 0.54 6.07 10.37
C GLU A 86 -0.05 7.20 9.52
N TRP A 87 -1.03 6.87 8.67
CA TRP A 87 -1.54 7.83 7.69
C TRP A 87 -2.28 8.99 8.37
N GLY A 88 -2.77 8.82 9.61
CA GLY A 88 -3.23 9.89 10.50
C GLY A 88 -4.31 10.82 9.94
N SER A 89 -5.07 10.34 8.94
CA SER A 89 -6.04 11.14 8.17
C SER A 89 -7.48 10.63 8.32
N GLY A 90 -7.72 9.69 9.24
CA GLY A 90 -9.04 9.08 9.48
C GLY A 90 -9.27 8.77 10.95
N VAL A 91 -10.50 8.39 11.28
CA VAL A 91 -10.89 7.91 12.60
C VAL A 91 -11.20 6.42 12.48
N GLU A 92 -10.61 5.63 13.36
CA GLU A 92 -10.86 4.20 13.42
C GLU A 92 -12.19 3.93 14.15
N ILE A 93 -13.01 3.08 13.55
CA ILE A 93 -14.27 2.61 14.13
C ILE A 93 -14.07 1.14 14.50
N HIS A 94 -14.46 0.75 15.71
CA HIS A 94 -14.37 -0.63 16.15
C HIS A 94 -15.33 -1.54 15.36
N ASN A 95 -14.93 -2.80 15.18
CA ASN A 95 -15.67 -3.79 14.38
C ASN A 95 -17.09 -4.08 14.89
N ASN A 96 -17.33 -3.96 16.20
CA ASN A 96 -18.62 -4.26 16.85
C ASN A 96 -19.23 -3.00 17.48
N VAL A 97 -19.43 -1.97 16.66
CA VAL A 97 -19.97 -0.67 17.08
C VAL A 97 -21.49 -0.63 16.91
N LYS A 98 -22.20 0.01 17.83
CA LYS A 98 -23.64 0.25 17.70
C LYS A 98 -23.93 1.50 16.87
N ARG A 99 -25.15 1.61 16.33
CA ARG A 99 -25.55 2.72 15.44
C ARG A 99 -25.40 4.10 16.10
N ASP A 100 -25.75 4.20 17.38
CA ASP A 100 -25.61 5.40 18.20
C ASP A 100 -24.14 5.83 18.37
N GLU A 101 -23.24 4.87 18.59
CA GLU A 101 -21.80 5.13 18.64
C GLU A 101 -21.27 5.61 17.28
N VAL A 102 -21.73 5.01 16.16
CA VAL A 102 -21.37 5.47 14.81
C VAL A 102 -21.83 6.90 14.58
N GLU A 103 -23.05 7.25 14.97
CA GLU A 103 -23.58 8.61 14.82
C GLU A 103 -22.71 9.64 15.54
N ILE A 104 -22.27 9.34 16.77
CA ILE A 104 -21.37 10.21 17.54
C ILE A 104 -20.05 10.42 16.79
N ILE A 105 -19.44 9.34 16.29
CA ILE A 105 -18.17 9.41 15.56
C ILE A 105 -18.33 10.22 14.26
N VAL A 106 -19.40 9.98 13.50
CA VAL A 106 -19.67 10.70 12.26
C VAL A 106 -19.90 12.19 12.51
N ARG A 107 -20.68 12.55 13.53
CA ARG A 107 -20.91 13.95 13.91
C ARG A 107 -19.61 14.65 14.35
N GLU A 108 -18.78 14.01 15.16
CA GLU A 108 -17.47 14.56 15.54
C GLU A 108 -16.52 14.70 14.33
N LEU A 109 -16.61 13.80 13.35
CA LEU A 109 -15.81 13.88 12.13
C LEU A 109 -16.29 14.98 11.17
N MET A 110 -17.60 15.24 11.10
CA MET A 110 -18.17 16.23 10.19
C MET A 110 -18.16 17.66 10.76
N GLU A 111 -18.53 17.80 12.03
CA GLU A 111 -18.79 19.10 12.67
C GLU A 111 -17.82 19.39 13.82
N GLY A 112 -17.26 18.34 14.42
CA GLY A 112 -16.39 18.43 15.59
C GLY A 112 -14.99 18.96 15.32
N GLU A 113 -14.30 19.33 16.40
CA GLU A 113 -12.96 19.89 16.34
C GLU A 113 -11.92 18.88 15.85
N LYS A 114 -12.10 17.59 16.17
CA LYS A 114 -11.23 16.53 15.65
C LYS A 114 -11.34 16.44 14.13
N GLY A 115 -12.56 16.46 13.60
CA GLY A 115 -12.84 16.46 12.17
C GLY A 115 -12.22 17.64 11.43
N LYS A 116 -12.38 18.87 11.96
CA LYS A 116 -11.78 20.08 11.40
C LYS A 116 -10.25 20.02 11.37
N LYS A 117 -9.63 19.57 12.47
CA LYS A 117 -8.16 19.39 12.56
C LYS A 117 -7.65 18.36 11.55
N LEU A 118 -8.31 17.21 11.44
CA LEU A 118 -7.99 16.19 10.44
C LEU A 118 -8.10 16.76 9.02
N LYS A 119 -9.20 17.44 8.69
CA LYS A 119 -9.40 18.05 7.37
C LYS A 119 -8.32 19.08 7.02
N LYS A 120 -7.90 19.91 7.98
CA LYS A 120 -6.80 20.88 7.79
C LYS A 120 -5.48 20.16 7.50
N LYS A 121 -5.10 19.18 8.33
CA LYS A 121 -3.86 18.39 8.17
C LYS A 121 -3.83 17.64 6.84
N THR A 122 -4.95 17.05 6.43
CA THR A 122 -5.08 16.36 5.13
C THR A 122 -4.91 17.32 3.96
N LYS A 123 -5.50 18.52 4.02
CA LYS A 123 -5.30 19.55 2.98
C LYS A 123 -3.86 20.02 2.89
N GLU A 124 -3.20 20.24 4.02
CA GLU A 124 -1.78 20.63 4.07
C GLU A 124 -0.89 19.53 3.47
N ARG A 125 -1.12 18.27 3.86
CA ARG A 125 -0.41 17.12 3.29
C ARG A 125 -0.66 16.95 1.79
N LYS A 126 -1.90 17.16 1.33
CA LYS A 126 -2.23 17.15 -0.10
C LYS A 126 -1.36 18.18 -0.85
N LYS A 127 -1.32 19.43 -0.37
CA LYS A 127 -0.52 20.49 -0.98
C LYS A 127 0.99 20.16 -0.95
N LEU A 128 1.49 19.59 0.15
CA LEU A 128 2.88 19.14 0.25
C LEU A 128 3.18 18.03 -0.76
N ALA A 129 2.30 17.04 -0.90
CA ALA A 129 2.46 15.96 -1.87
C ALA A 129 2.47 16.50 -3.31
N GLU A 130 1.49 17.35 -3.66
CA GLU A 130 1.42 18.01 -4.97
C GLU A 130 2.71 18.76 -5.29
N ASN A 131 3.17 19.62 -4.37
CA ASN A 131 4.42 20.38 -4.52
C ASN A 131 5.65 19.47 -4.62
N ALA A 132 5.70 18.37 -3.88
CA ALA A 132 6.82 17.44 -3.92
C ALA A 132 6.88 16.68 -5.25
N THR A 133 5.73 16.38 -5.86
CA THR A 133 5.61 15.65 -7.14
C THR A 133 5.57 16.55 -8.39
N ASP A 134 5.61 17.87 -8.23
CA ASP A 134 5.78 18.83 -9.33
C ASP A 134 7.06 18.52 -10.14
N PRO A 135 7.16 18.86 -11.44
CA PRO A 135 8.39 18.64 -12.22
C PRO A 135 9.67 19.20 -11.60
N HIS A 136 9.57 20.25 -10.77
CA HIS A 136 10.68 20.80 -10.00
C HIS A 136 10.57 20.54 -8.49
N GLY A 137 9.63 19.68 -8.11
CA GLY A 137 9.41 19.24 -6.74
C GLY A 137 10.50 18.30 -6.23
N SER A 138 10.62 18.24 -4.90
CA SER A 138 11.67 17.46 -4.24
C SER A 138 11.61 15.96 -4.54
N SER A 139 10.42 15.36 -4.66
CA SER A 139 10.29 13.93 -5.01
C SER A 139 10.71 13.67 -6.45
N SER A 140 10.36 14.55 -7.39
CA SER A 140 10.76 14.44 -8.80
C SER A 140 12.28 14.58 -8.95
N ILE A 141 12.87 15.60 -8.34
CA ILE A 141 14.33 15.80 -8.32
C ILE A 141 15.03 14.61 -7.66
N ASN A 142 14.50 14.10 -6.54
CA ASN A 142 15.06 12.93 -5.89
C ASN A 142 14.96 11.68 -6.77
N LEU A 143 13.86 11.50 -7.50
CA LEU A 143 13.71 10.39 -8.43
C LEU A 143 14.72 10.49 -9.58
N ASP A 144 14.92 11.68 -10.14
CA ASP A 144 15.92 11.93 -11.17
C ASP A 144 17.33 11.68 -10.64
N ASN A 145 17.64 12.14 -9.42
CA ASN A 145 18.91 11.88 -8.76
C ASN A 145 19.13 10.38 -8.53
N ILE A 146 18.11 9.65 -8.08
CA ILE A 146 18.18 8.19 -7.95
C ILE A 146 18.43 7.58 -9.32
N ALA A 147 17.69 7.97 -10.36
CA ALA A 147 17.87 7.46 -11.72
C ALA A 147 19.29 7.73 -12.23
N HIS A 148 19.82 8.94 -12.03
CA HIS A 148 21.20 9.30 -12.35
C HIS A 148 22.20 8.43 -11.60
N GLN A 149 22.07 8.30 -10.28
CA GLN A 149 23.01 7.49 -9.51
C GLN A 149 22.92 6.02 -9.91
N VAL A 150 21.71 5.49 -10.09
CA VAL A 150 21.42 4.07 -10.33
C VAL A 150 21.74 3.65 -11.77
N LEU A 151 21.44 4.48 -12.76
CA LEU A 151 21.54 4.15 -14.18
C LEU A 151 22.81 4.72 -14.85
N LEU A 152 23.40 5.80 -14.33
CA LEU A 152 24.53 6.49 -14.98
C LEU A 152 25.87 6.35 -14.26
N ARG A 153 25.96 5.54 -13.20
CA ARG A 153 27.28 5.07 -12.73
C ARG A 153 27.84 4.11 -13.78
N LYS A 154 28.64 4.65 -14.70
CA LYS A 154 29.54 3.84 -15.53
C LYS A 154 30.44 3.04 -14.59
N ASN A 155 30.47 1.72 -14.77
CA ASN A 155 31.64 0.93 -14.45
C ASN A 155 32.81 1.38 -15.32
#